data_AF-F3YYY0-F1
#
_entry.id   AF-F3YYY0-F1
#
_cell.length_a   1.000
_cell.length_b   1.000
_cell.length_c   1.000
_cell.angle_alpha   90.00
_cell.angle_beta   90.00
_cell.angle_gamma   90.00
#
_symmetry.space_group_name_H-M   'P 1'
#
loop_
_entity.id
_entity.type
_entity.pdbx_description
1 polymer ?
#
loop_
_entity_poly.entity_id
_entity_poly.type
_entity_poly.pdbx_seq_one_letter_code
_entity_poly.pdbx_strand_id
1 'polypeptide(L)'
;MEYPVWQVPYANSGLLIAIIAVVHVFVAHFAVGGGLFLVLAERLGLRRDSRPILDYVRGHTKFFLLLTMVFGALTGVGIWFIISLVNPGATSVLVHSFVFAWAAEWTFFLGEIVALLVYHYTFGRMNPRDHQRVGWLYAAFAWLSLFAINGILCFMLTPGTWSGPADFWAGFFNPTFWPSLALRTCLALILAGLFGLLTATRIADADARRALEAFCSKFVAVPSLALPLTAWWYLEALPEPQLAMVLRQTADIAPFAKTFLFVMPLVFLGGMAFCRLRLPSSIARVLAVFLLVLGFAQIASFEWVREAGRRPWVIHGHMYSSGITVVQANSLQGSFLQAAKWSAHKTVTEDNALEAGRELYVLQCKSCHGLRGPMLDIARRAGLMPVLGLETQLAGQGKLRPYMPPFLGDAAERTALSRYITEVLRAR
;
A
#
# COMPACT_ATOMS: atom_id res chain seq x y z
N MET A 1 -14.97 20.72 -4.98
CA MET A 1 -15.93 19.67 -5.36
C MET A 1 -16.01 19.62 -6.88
N GLU A 2 -15.02 19.01 -7.50
CA GLU A 2 -14.65 19.30 -8.89
C GLU A 2 -14.84 18.09 -9.83
N TYR A 3 -14.78 16.86 -9.31
CA TYR A 3 -14.64 15.66 -10.14
C TYR A 3 -15.87 14.75 -10.08
N PRO A 4 -16.20 14.07 -11.19
CA PRO A 4 -17.24 13.04 -11.21
C PRO A 4 -16.81 11.84 -10.36
N VAL A 5 -17.79 11.16 -9.74
CA VAL A 5 -17.54 9.97 -8.92
C VAL A 5 -17.66 8.72 -9.78
N TRP A 6 -16.58 7.94 -9.87
CA TRP A 6 -16.63 6.62 -10.50
C TRP A 6 -17.35 5.62 -9.61
N GLN A 7 -18.47 5.09 -10.10
CA GLN A 7 -19.37 4.28 -9.32
C GLN A 7 -19.18 2.77 -9.57
N VAL A 8 -18.47 2.10 -8.67
CA VAL A 8 -18.44 0.62 -8.62
C VAL A 8 -19.46 0.15 -7.58
N PRO A 9 -20.44 -0.72 -7.91
CA PRO A 9 -21.51 -1.09 -6.97
C PRO A 9 -21.00 -1.80 -5.71
N TYR A 10 -20.21 -2.86 -5.88
CA TYR A 10 -19.82 -3.76 -4.77
C TYR A 10 -18.47 -3.43 -4.13
N ALA A 11 -17.73 -2.47 -4.69
CA ALA A 11 -16.41 -2.09 -4.20
C ALA A 11 -16.38 -0.60 -3.88
N ASN A 12 -15.85 -0.25 -2.71
CA ASN A 12 -15.54 1.13 -2.38
C ASN A 12 -14.11 1.48 -2.84
N SER A 13 -13.80 2.77 -2.80
CA SER A 13 -12.51 3.34 -3.20
C SER A 13 -11.32 2.67 -2.50
N GLY A 14 -11.40 2.53 -1.18
CA GLY A 14 -10.33 1.95 -0.37
C GLY A 14 -10.05 0.48 -0.70
N LEU A 15 -11.07 -0.31 -1.06
CA LEU A 15 -10.89 -1.74 -1.37
C LEU A 15 -10.12 -1.91 -2.68
N LEU A 16 -10.48 -1.15 -3.70
CA LEU A 16 -9.80 -1.18 -5.00
C LEU A 16 -8.34 -0.77 -4.85
N ILE A 17 -8.09 0.32 -4.12
CA ILE A 17 -6.73 0.79 -3.81
C ILE A 17 -5.96 -0.28 -3.03
N ALA A 18 -6.56 -0.87 -1.98
CA ALA A 18 -5.89 -1.87 -1.17
C ALA A 18 -5.48 -3.11 -1.99
N ILE A 19 -6.37 -3.62 -2.86
CA ILE A 19 -6.06 -4.80 -3.69
C ILE A 19 -4.89 -4.51 -4.61
N ILE A 20 -4.95 -3.43 -5.40
CA ILE A 20 -3.90 -3.13 -6.37
C ILE A 20 -2.58 -2.73 -5.67
N ALA A 21 -2.66 -1.97 -4.57
CA ALA A 21 -1.50 -1.56 -3.80
C ALA A 21 -0.77 -2.77 -3.19
N VAL A 22 -1.48 -3.69 -2.52
CA VAL A 22 -0.85 -4.87 -1.91
C VAL A 22 -0.16 -5.73 -2.97
N VAL A 23 -0.82 -5.98 -4.11
CA VAL A 23 -0.26 -6.79 -5.20
C VAL A 23 1.00 -6.14 -5.77
N HIS A 24 0.94 -4.85 -6.11
CA HIS A 24 2.08 -4.14 -6.67
C HIS A 24 3.22 -3.99 -5.66
N VAL A 25 2.93 -3.57 -4.43
CA VAL A 25 3.91 -3.34 -3.36
C VAL A 25 4.65 -4.63 -3.04
N PHE A 26 3.99 -5.78 -3.01
CA PHE A 26 4.64 -7.09 -2.81
C PHE A 26 5.70 -7.37 -3.88
N VAL A 27 5.38 -7.12 -5.16
CA VAL A 27 6.31 -7.30 -6.28
C VAL A 27 7.41 -6.24 -6.28
N ALA A 28 7.06 -4.98 -6.01
CA ALA A 28 8.00 -3.86 -5.97
C ALA A 28 9.02 -4.03 -4.85
N HIS A 29 8.60 -4.46 -3.64
CA HIS A 29 9.53 -4.74 -2.55
C HIS A 29 10.43 -5.94 -2.85
N PHE A 30 9.92 -6.95 -3.56
CA PHE A 30 10.78 -8.00 -4.10
C PHE A 30 11.78 -7.45 -5.13
N ALA A 31 11.40 -6.50 -5.99
CA ALA A 31 12.33 -5.84 -6.92
C ALA A 31 13.46 -5.12 -6.17
N VAL A 32 13.11 -4.31 -5.17
CA VAL A 32 14.06 -3.55 -4.34
C VAL A 32 15.04 -4.48 -3.62
N GLY A 33 14.55 -5.43 -2.83
CA GLY A 33 15.43 -6.34 -2.09
C GLY A 33 16.15 -7.33 -3.00
N GLY A 34 15.49 -7.76 -4.07
CA GLY A 34 15.98 -8.71 -5.05
C GLY A 34 17.17 -8.16 -5.85
N GLY A 35 17.21 -6.85 -6.07
CA GLY A 35 18.37 -6.19 -6.67
C GLY A 35 19.67 -6.41 -5.90
N LEU A 36 19.62 -6.17 -4.58
CA LEU A 36 20.76 -6.44 -3.70
C LEU A 36 21.05 -7.96 -3.61
N PHE A 37 19.99 -8.77 -3.55
CA PHE A 37 20.11 -10.23 -3.49
C PHE A 37 20.84 -10.82 -4.70
N LEU A 38 20.48 -10.42 -5.92
CA LEU A 38 21.08 -10.93 -7.17
C LEU A 38 22.59 -10.74 -7.18
N VAL A 39 23.05 -9.52 -6.88
CA VAL A 39 24.46 -9.16 -6.86
C VAL A 39 25.22 -9.96 -5.82
N LEU A 40 24.66 -10.05 -4.61
CA LEU A 40 25.33 -10.75 -3.52
C LEU A 40 25.30 -12.28 -3.70
N ALA A 41 24.25 -12.83 -4.33
CA ALA A 41 24.17 -14.25 -4.68
C ALA A 41 25.15 -14.63 -5.79
N GLU A 42 25.33 -13.78 -6.81
CA GLU A 42 26.36 -13.99 -7.83
C GLU A 42 27.76 -13.92 -7.19
N ARG A 43 28.01 -12.91 -6.34
CA ARG A 43 29.27 -12.79 -5.60
C ARG A 43 29.55 -14.02 -4.75
N LEU A 44 28.52 -14.62 -4.15
CA LEU A 44 28.63 -15.87 -3.41
C LEU A 44 29.06 -17.03 -4.32
N GLY A 45 28.44 -17.17 -5.49
CA GLY A 45 28.78 -18.18 -6.48
C GLY A 45 30.22 -18.04 -6.97
N LEU A 46 30.66 -16.82 -7.27
CA LEU A 46 32.03 -16.52 -7.71
C LEU A 46 33.05 -16.81 -6.61
N ARG A 47 32.80 -16.39 -5.37
CA ARG A 47 33.73 -16.62 -4.23
C ARG A 47 33.89 -18.10 -3.87
N ARG A 48 32.85 -18.90 -4.12
CA ARG A 48 32.84 -20.34 -3.84
C ARG A 48 33.24 -21.18 -5.06
N ASP A 49 33.53 -20.53 -6.19
CA ASP A 49 33.72 -21.20 -7.48
C ASP A 49 32.63 -22.25 -7.79
N SER A 50 31.40 -21.91 -7.43
CA SER A 50 30.28 -22.87 -7.46
C SER A 50 29.42 -22.65 -8.69
N ARG A 51 29.63 -23.50 -9.70
CA ARG A 51 28.81 -23.48 -10.93
C ARG A 51 27.30 -23.62 -10.67
N PRO A 52 26.84 -24.52 -9.78
CA PRO A 52 25.41 -24.63 -9.47
C PRO A 52 24.79 -23.34 -8.91
N ILE A 53 25.52 -22.58 -8.09
CA ILE A 53 25.04 -21.29 -7.57
C ILE A 53 24.95 -20.26 -8.69
N LEU A 54 25.96 -20.19 -9.58
CA LEU A 54 25.93 -19.26 -10.72
C LEU A 54 24.79 -19.57 -11.70
N ASP A 55 24.55 -20.85 -11.99
CA ASP A 55 23.43 -21.27 -12.84
C ASP A 55 22.08 -21.00 -12.16
N TYR A 56 21.99 -21.15 -10.84
CA TYR A 56 20.84 -20.68 -10.06
C TYR A 56 20.62 -19.17 -10.24
N VAL A 57 21.65 -18.34 -10.07
CA VAL A 57 21.49 -16.88 -10.19
C VAL A 57 21.01 -16.52 -11.58
N ARG A 58 21.61 -17.08 -12.64
CA ARG A 58 21.16 -16.87 -14.03
C ARG A 58 19.67 -17.20 -14.20
N GLY A 59 19.23 -18.35 -13.67
CA GLY A 59 17.82 -18.77 -13.73
C GLY A 59 16.91 -17.88 -12.90
N HIS A 60 17.33 -17.51 -11.69
CA HIS A 60 16.60 -16.62 -10.79
C HIS A 60 16.48 -15.22 -11.38
N THR A 61 17.50 -14.69 -12.05
CA THR A 61 17.45 -13.41 -12.77
C THR A 61 16.39 -13.41 -13.86
N LYS A 62 16.22 -14.51 -14.60
CA LYS A 62 15.15 -14.61 -15.61
C LYS A 62 13.76 -14.55 -14.96
N PHE A 63 13.56 -15.30 -13.89
CA PHE A 63 12.32 -15.27 -13.12
C PHE A 63 12.05 -13.88 -12.54
N PHE A 64 13.08 -13.28 -11.94
CA PHE A 64 13.06 -11.94 -11.36
C PHE A 64 12.64 -10.92 -12.41
N LEU A 65 13.30 -10.91 -13.59
CA LEU A 65 12.96 -10.04 -14.71
C LEU A 65 11.48 -10.16 -15.10
N LEU A 66 10.97 -11.37 -15.34
CA LEU A 66 9.57 -11.54 -15.74
C LEU A 66 8.59 -11.04 -14.66
N LEU A 67 8.88 -11.30 -13.39
CA LEU A 67 7.99 -10.91 -12.30
C LEU A 67 8.06 -9.41 -11.99
N THR A 68 9.26 -8.84 -11.86
CA THR A 68 9.43 -7.45 -11.40
C THR A 68 9.33 -6.46 -12.54
N MET A 69 9.94 -6.73 -13.70
CA MET A 69 9.85 -5.83 -14.84
C MET A 69 8.49 -5.91 -15.53
N VAL A 70 8.01 -7.11 -15.89
CA VAL A 70 6.77 -7.22 -16.69
C VAL A 70 5.54 -7.07 -15.81
N PHE A 71 5.36 -7.97 -14.83
CA PHE A 71 4.18 -7.94 -13.97
C PHE A 71 4.20 -6.72 -13.01
N GLY A 72 5.38 -6.35 -12.49
CA GLY A 72 5.54 -5.13 -11.69
C GLY A 72 5.20 -3.85 -12.47
N ALA A 73 5.67 -3.68 -13.71
CA ALA A 73 5.31 -2.51 -14.52
C ALA A 73 3.80 -2.42 -14.77
N LEU A 74 3.16 -3.54 -15.17
CA LEU A 74 1.73 -3.58 -15.45
C LEU A 74 0.90 -3.21 -14.22
N THR A 75 1.25 -3.74 -13.06
CA THR A 75 0.57 -3.42 -11.79
C THR A 75 0.83 -1.99 -11.34
N GLY A 76 2.02 -1.43 -11.60
CA GLY A 76 2.35 -0.03 -11.31
C GLY A 76 1.54 0.96 -12.13
N VAL A 77 1.42 0.71 -13.44
CA VAL A 77 0.50 1.44 -14.31
C VAL A 77 -0.96 1.28 -13.83
N GLY A 78 -1.33 0.07 -13.39
CA GLY A 78 -2.64 -0.21 -12.79
C GLY A 78 -2.96 0.66 -11.57
N ILE A 79 -2.00 0.89 -10.68
CA ILE A 79 -2.19 1.80 -9.53
C ILE A 79 -2.56 3.20 -10.01
N TRP A 80 -1.82 3.75 -10.97
CA TRP A 80 -2.05 5.10 -11.50
C TRP A 80 -3.47 5.27 -12.04
N PHE A 81 -3.96 4.29 -12.79
CA PHE A 81 -5.34 4.30 -13.28
C PHE A 81 -6.35 4.27 -12.12
N ILE A 82 -6.18 3.35 -11.17
CA ILE A 82 -7.10 3.21 -10.04
C ILE A 82 -7.15 4.48 -9.19
N ILE A 83 -6.00 5.02 -8.75
CA ILE A 83 -6.00 6.22 -7.89
C ILE A 83 -6.57 7.45 -8.61
N SER A 84 -6.36 7.56 -9.92
CA SER A 84 -6.89 8.67 -10.72
C SER A 84 -8.41 8.60 -10.86
N LEU A 85 -8.98 7.41 -10.98
CA LEU A 85 -10.44 7.22 -11.06
C LEU A 85 -11.12 7.32 -9.70
N VAL A 86 -10.46 6.81 -8.67
CA VAL A 86 -11.05 6.59 -7.36
C VAL A 86 -10.92 7.82 -6.46
N ASN A 87 -9.81 8.55 -6.53
CA ASN A 87 -9.54 9.76 -5.75
C ASN A 87 -8.83 10.84 -6.62
N PRO A 88 -9.46 11.34 -7.70
CA PRO A 88 -8.84 12.29 -8.62
C PRO A 88 -8.32 13.56 -7.94
N GLY A 89 -9.05 14.07 -6.94
CA GLY A 89 -8.63 15.26 -6.19
C GLY A 89 -7.31 15.07 -5.45
N ALA A 90 -7.16 13.93 -4.74
CA ALA A 90 -5.92 13.64 -4.03
C ALA A 90 -4.76 13.39 -5.01
N THR A 91 -5.01 12.65 -6.08
CA THR A 91 -4.04 12.42 -7.15
C THR A 91 -3.57 13.75 -7.75
N SER A 92 -4.48 14.69 -8.01
CA SER A 92 -4.15 16.03 -8.49
C SER A 92 -3.23 16.78 -7.51
N VAL A 93 -3.54 16.78 -6.21
CA VAL A 93 -2.68 17.43 -5.20
C VAL A 93 -1.29 16.79 -5.16
N LEU A 94 -1.21 15.46 -5.19
CA LEU A 94 0.09 14.75 -5.18
C LEU A 94 0.91 15.06 -6.43
N VAL A 95 0.29 15.14 -7.61
CA VAL A 95 0.98 15.49 -8.85
C VAL A 95 1.51 16.92 -8.79
N HIS A 96 0.69 17.90 -8.42
CA HIS A 96 1.13 19.29 -8.34
C HIS A 96 2.20 19.54 -7.26
N SER A 97 2.21 18.72 -6.20
CA SER A 97 3.19 18.86 -5.12
C SER A 97 4.49 18.09 -5.38
N PHE A 98 4.43 16.97 -6.11
CA PHE A 98 5.55 16.01 -6.20
C PHE A 98 5.85 15.51 -7.62
N VAL A 99 5.45 16.24 -8.67
CA VAL A 99 5.72 15.85 -10.08
C VAL A 99 7.19 15.47 -10.31
N PHE A 100 8.13 16.19 -9.70
CA PHE A 100 9.56 15.89 -9.85
C PHE A 100 10.01 14.64 -9.11
N ALA A 101 9.39 14.30 -7.97
CA ALA A 101 9.67 13.04 -7.29
C ALA A 101 9.15 11.84 -8.09
N TRP A 102 7.95 11.97 -8.69
CA TRP A 102 7.40 10.98 -9.61
C TRP A 102 8.29 10.80 -10.86
N ALA A 103 8.72 11.91 -11.47
CA ALA A 103 9.62 11.86 -12.63
C ALA A 103 10.97 11.22 -12.29
N ALA A 104 11.51 11.49 -11.09
CA ALA A 104 12.73 10.86 -10.60
C ALA A 104 12.54 9.35 -10.40
N GLU A 105 11.43 8.92 -9.78
CA GLU A 105 11.08 7.51 -9.64
C GLU A 105 11.04 6.80 -11.00
N TRP A 106 10.37 7.38 -12.00
CA TRP A 106 10.28 6.78 -13.34
C TRP A 106 11.64 6.69 -14.04
N THR A 107 12.52 7.65 -13.78
CA THR A 107 13.90 7.63 -14.28
C THR A 107 14.71 6.52 -13.62
N PHE A 108 14.57 6.33 -12.31
CA PHE A 108 15.18 5.21 -11.60
C PHE A 108 14.62 3.88 -12.10
N PHE A 109 13.31 3.77 -12.29
CA PHE A 109 12.68 2.58 -12.85
C PHE A 109 13.18 2.25 -14.27
N LEU A 110 13.40 3.25 -15.13
CA LEU A 110 14.05 3.02 -16.43
C LEU A 110 15.49 2.50 -16.24
N GLY A 111 16.23 3.07 -15.30
CA GLY A 111 17.56 2.59 -14.90
C GLY A 111 17.55 1.13 -14.43
N GLU A 112 16.54 0.73 -13.64
CA GLU A 112 16.32 -0.65 -13.22
C GLU A 112 16.11 -1.57 -14.43
N ILE A 113 15.25 -1.20 -15.37
CA ILE A 113 14.98 -2.00 -16.57
C ILE A 113 16.26 -2.20 -17.38
N VAL A 114 16.98 -1.11 -17.67
CA VAL A 114 18.21 -1.17 -18.47
C VAL A 114 19.27 -2.00 -17.77
N ALA A 115 19.53 -1.75 -16.49
CA ALA A 115 20.52 -2.50 -15.73
C ALA A 115 20.16 -3.99 -15.64
N LEU A 116 18.88 -4.32 -15.43
CA LEU A 116 18.43 -5.71 -15.33
C LEU A 116 18.53 -6.46 -16.66
N LEU A 117 18.20 -5.82 -17.78
CA LEU A 117 18.34 -6.40 -19.12
C LEU A 117 19.82 -6.68 -19.43
N VAL A 118 20.70 -5.70 -19.19
CA VAL A 118 22.14 -5.87 -19.38
C VAL A 118 22.65 -7.01 -18.49
N TYR A 119 22.28 -7.01 -17.20
CA TYR A 119 22.65 -8.06 -16.26
C TYR A 119 22.17 -9.45 -16.74
N HIS A 120 20.93 -9.57 -17.19
CA HIS A 120 20.39 -10.84 -17.66
C HIS A 120 21.11 -11.36 -18.93
N TYR A 121 21.21 -10.53 -19.97
CA TYR A 121 21.71 -10.96 -21.28
C TYR A 121 23.23 -11.10 -21.35
N THR A 122 23.97 -10.45 -20.44
CA THR A 122 25.43 -10.52 -20.40
C THR A 122 25.97 -11.51 -19.37
N PHE A 123 25.08 -12.28 -18.71
CA PHE A 123 25.45 -13.23 -17.66
C PHE A 123 26.39 -14.34 -18.15
N GLY A 124 27.65 -14.28 -17.75
CA GLY A 124 28.72 -15.20 -18.18
C GLY A 124 29.35 -14.84 -19.54
N ARG A 125 28.98 -13.69 -20.12
CA ARG A 125 29.64 -13.10 -21.31
C ARG A 125 30.48 -11.87 -20.95
N MET A 126 30.00 -11.08 -19.98
CA MET A 126 30.72 -9.93 -19.44
C MET A 126 31.69 -10.37 -18.34
N ASN A 127 32.79 -9.62 -18.17
CA ASN A 127 33.70 -9.78 -17.05
C ASN A 127 32.92 -9.72 -15.72
N PRO A 128 33.10 -10.68 -14.79
CA PRO A 128 32.40 -10.72 -13.51
C PRO A 128 32.44 -9.40 -12.72
N ARG A 129 33.54 -8.63 -12.80
CA ARG A 129 33.64 -7.33 -12.11
C ARG A 129 32.65 -6.31 -12.66
N ASP A 130 32.54 -6.20 -13.98
CA ASP A 130 31.62 -5.25 -14.62
C ASP A 130 30.18 -5.72 -14.52
N HIS A 131 29.94 -7.03 -14.63
CA HIS A 131 28.63 -7.62 -14.43
C HIS A 131 28.08 -7.34 -13.01
N GLN A 132 28.94 -7.46 -11.99
CA GLN A 132 28.62 -7.07 -10.62
C GLN A 132 28.34 -5.55 -10.48
N ARG A 133 29.06 -4.68 -11.20
CA ARG A 133 28.79 -3.23 -11.20
C ARG A 133 27.41 -2.92 -11.75
N VAL A 134 27.01 -3.57 -12.86
CA VAL A 134 25.66 -3.44 -13.44
C VAL A 134 24.60 -3.85 -12.43
N GLY A 135 24.79 -4.97 -11.74
CA GLY A 135 23.84 -5.38 -10.71
C GLY A 135 23.80 -4.41 -9.51
N TRP A 136 24.92 -3.81 -9.10
CA TRP A 136 24.91 -2.76 -8.06
C TRP A 136 24.17 -1.50 -8.52
N LEU A 137 24.27 -1.13 -9.79
CA LEU A 137 23.47 -0.04 -10.36
C LEU A 137 21.98 -0.36 -10.28
N TYR A 138 21.57 -1.59 -10.62
CA TYR A 138 20.18 -2.03 -10.44
C TYR A 138 19.74 -1.88 -8.98
N ALA A 139 20.52 -2.38 -8.02
CA ALA A 139 20.19 -2.29 -6.60
C ALA A 139 20.05 -0.84 -6.12
N ALA A 140 20.92 0.05 -6.60
CA ALA A 140 20.85 1.48 -6.30
C ALA A 140 19.59 2.12 -6.88
N PHE A 141 19.28 1.88 -8.16
CA PHE A 141 18.08 2.43 -8.79
C PHE A 141 16.81 1.91 -8.13
N ALA A 142 16.71 0.62 -7.85
CA ALA A 142 15.54 0.05 -7.18
C ALA A 142 15.32 0.65 -5.79
N TRP A 143 16.39 0.82 -5.00
CA TRP A 143 16.28 1.47 -3.70
C TRP A 143 15.92 2.96 -3.81
N LEU A 144 16.43 3.67 -4.83
CA LEU A 144 16.08 5.06 -5.10
C LEU A 144 14.63 5.23 -5.57
N SER A 145 14.08 4.27 -6.32
CA SER A 145 12.65 4.20 -6.65
C SER A 145 11.82 4.10 -5.36
N LEU A 146 12.19 3.18 -4.44
CA LEU A 146 11.56 3.08 -3.12
C LEU A 146 11.67 4.39 -2.33
N PHE A 147 12.85 5.02 -2.32
CA PHE A 147 13.08 6.30 -1.64
C PHE A 147 12.16 7.41 -2.16
N ALA A 148 12.03 7.53 -3.48
CA ALA A 148 11.18 8.54 -4.13
C ALA A 148 9.70 8.34 -3.80
N ILE A 149 9.16 7.14 -4.04
CA ILE A 149 7.73 6.87 -3.80
C ILE A 149 7.36 6.91 -2.32
N ASN A 150 8.29 6.52 -1.44
CA ASN A 150 8.09 6.52 0.00
C ASN A 150 7.70 7.92 0.52
N GLY A 151 8.35 8.98 0.05
CA GLY A 151 8.01 10.34 0.50
C GLY A 151 6.60 10.76 0.14
N ILE A 152 6.17 10.46 -1.08
CA ILE A 152 4.83 10.76 -1.59
C ILE A 152 3.77 9.98 -0.80
N LEU A 153 4.01 8.70 -0.50
CA LEU A 153 3.08 7.87 0.26
C LEU A 153 2.97 8.29 1.73
N CYS A 154 4.09 8.65 2.36
CA CYS A 154 4.13 9.09 3.76
C CYS A 154 3.44 10.45 3.93
N PHE A 155 3.57 11.34 2.93
CA PHE A 155 2.91 12.64 2.93
C PHE A 155 1.40 12.52 3.14
N MET A 156 0.74 11.52 2.55
CA MET A 156 -0.71 11.34 2.69
C MET A 156 -1.15 11.14 4.15
N LEU A 157 -0.33 10.46 4.96
CA LEU A 157 -0.62 10.16 6.36
C LEU A 157 -0.14 11.28 7.30
N THR A 158 1.04 11.82 7.01
CA THR A 158 1.70 12.85 7.80
C THR A 158 2.23 13.95 6.90
N PRO A 159 1.43 14.95 6.47
CA PRO A 159 1.94 16.08 5.69
C PRO A 159 2.94 16.97 6.44
N GLY A 160 3.00 16.87 7.77
CA GLY A 160 3.90 17.67 8.60
C GLY A 160 3.59 19.17 8.50
N THR A 161 4.63 19.96 8.23
CA THR A 161 4.53 21.43 8.11
C THR A 161 4.19 21.91 6.70
N TRP A 162 3.82 20.99 5.79
CA TRP A 162 3.51 21.31 4.40
C TRP A 162 2.43 22.38 4.29
N SER A 163 2.76 23.48 3.63
CA SER A 163 1.90 24.67 3.48
C SER A 163 1.22 24.77 2.12
N GLY A 164 1.65 23.99 1.13
CA GLY A 164 1.08 23.98 -0.22
C GLY A 164 2.04 23.42 -1.27
N PRO A 165 1.63 23.33 -2.54
CA PRO A 165 2.41 22.65 -3.60
C PRO A 165 3.84 23.19 -3.82
N ALA A 166 4.09 24.46 -3.49
CA ALA A 166 5.43 25.05 -3.58
C ALA A 166 6.41 24.51 -2.52
N ASP A 167 5.90 23.94 -1.43
CA ASP A 167 6.68 23.44 -0.28
C ASP A 167 7.06 21.97 -0.46
N PHE A 168 7.81 21.68 -1.53
CA PHE A 168 8.17 20.31 -1.92
C PHE A 168 8.89 19.56 -0.80
N TRP A 169 9.92 20.16 -0.20
CA TRP A 169 10.81 19.46 0.72
C TRP A 169 10.15 19.13 2.06
N ALA A 170 9.33 20.04 2.62
CA ALA A 170 8.63 19.76 3.88
C ALA A 170 7.57 18.66 3.69
N GLY A 171 6.90 18.64 2.54
CA GLY A 171 5.97 17.56 2.20
C GLY A 171 6.67 16.23 1.94
N PHE A 172 7.81 16.25 1.23
CA PHE A 172 8.54 15.04 0.85
C PHE A 172 9.26 14.40 2.05
N PHE A 173 10.06 15.17 2.80
CA PHE A 173 10.74 14.73 4.02
C PHE A 173 9.88 14.92 5.26
N ASN A 174 8.66 14.41 5.18
CA ASN A 174 7.69 14.48 6.25
C ASN A 174 8.06 13.57 7.46
N PRO A 175 7.39 13.71 8.62
CA PRO A 175 7.81 13.04 9.86
C PRO A 175 7.98 11.52 9.75
N THR A 176 7.18 10.85 8.92
CA THR A 176 7.23 9.39 8.78
C THR A 176 8.13 8.91 7.64
N PHE A 177 8.79 9.82 6.90
CA PHE A 177 9.65 9.47 5.75
C PHE A 177 10.72 8.44 6.10
N TRP A 178 11.61 8.79 7.05
CA TRP A 178 12.74 7.96 7.44
C TRP A 178 12.35 6.64 8.10
N PRO A 179 11.44 6.62 9.09
CA PRO A 179 11.03 5.36 9.69
C PRO A 179 10.30 4.44 8.69
N SER A 180 9.46 4.99 7.80
CA SER A 180 8.81 4.21 6.74
C SER A 180 9.83 3.63 5.76
N LEU A 181 10.84 4.41 5.36
CA LEU A 181 11.89 3.94 4.46
C LEU A 181 12.69 2.79 5.08
N ALA A 182 13.05 2.90 6.36
CA ALA A 182 13.76 1.85 7.08
C ALA A 182 12.91 0.57 7.20
N LEU A 183 11.63 0.72 7.56
CA LEU A 183 10.68 -0.38 7.68
C LEU A 183 10.48 -1.10 6.32
N ARG A 184 10.21 -0.34 5.25
CA ARG A 184 10.03 -0.87 3.89
C ARG A 184 11.29 -1.52 3.34
N THR A 185 12.47 -0.98 3.65
CA THR A 185 13.75 -1.60 3.29
C THR A 185 13.90 -2.96 3.98
N CYS A 186 13.56 -3.07 5.27
CA CYS A 186 13.59 -4.37 5.97
C CYS A 186 12.62 -5.37 5.33
N LEU A 187 11.39 -4.96 5.03
CA LEU A 187 10.39 -5.82 4.36
C LEU A 187 10.85 -6.27 2.96
N ALA A 188 11.48 -5.37 2.19
CA ALA A 188 12.03 -5.68 0.87
C ALA A 188 13.15 -6.74 0.95
N LEU A 189 14.08 -6.60 1.90
CA LEU A 189 15.15 -7.58 2.10
C LEU A 189 14.61 -8.95 2.55
N ILE A 190 13.61 -8.96 3.44
CA ILE A 190 12.91 -10.19 3.85
C ILE A 190 12.32 -10.89 2.63
N LEU A 191 11.56 -10.17 1.79
CA LEU A 191 10.93 -10.75 0.59
C LEU A 191 11.96 -11.31 -0.39
N ALA A 192 13.09 -10.62 -0.60
CA ALA A 192 14.18 -11.14 -1.42
C ALA A 192 14.70 -12.48 -0.90
N GLY A 193 14.88 -12.60 0.42
CA GLY A 193 15.25 -13.85 1.07
C GLY A 193 14.19 -14.94 0.88
N LEU A 194 12.90 -14.62 1.03
CA LEU A 194 11.79 -15.58 0.89
C LEU A 194 11.65 -16.14 -0.54
N PHE A 195 11.70 -15.28 -1.56
CA PHE A 195 11.72 -15.72 -2.96
C PHE A 195 13.01 -16.50 -3.28
N GLY A 196 14.14 -16.09 -2.70
CA GLY A 196 15.41 -16.81 -2.77
C GLY A 196 15.29 -18.23 -2.22
N LEU A 197 14.71 -18.40 -1.03
CA LEU A 197 14.46 -19.73 -0.42
C LEU A 197 13.59 -20.61 -1.32
N LEU A 198 12.47 -20.07 -1.82
CA LEU A 198 11.57 -20.82 -2.70
C LEU A 198 12.28 -21.33 -3.95
N THR A 199 13.03 -20.45 -4.61
CA THR A 199 13.70 -20.80 -5.87
C THR A 199 14.95 -21.67 -5.65
N ALA A 200 15.65 -21.51 -4.52
CA ALA A 200 16.80 -22.34 -4.14
C ALA A 200 16.44 -23.82 -3.97
N THR A 201 15.19 -24.14 -3.59
CA THR A 201 14.73 -25.53 -3.44
C THR A 201 14.79 -26.36 -4.74
N ARG A 202 14.99 -25.71 -5.89
CA ARG A 202 15.12 -26.35 -7.20
C ARG A 202 16.56 -26.74 -7.55
N ILE A 203 17.54 -26.37 -6.73
CA ILE A 203 18.94 -26.77 -6.93
C ILE A 203 19.09 -28.24 -6.56
N ALA A 204 19.61 -29.03 -7.52
CA ALA A 204 19.85 -30.46 -7.35
C ALA A 204 21.05 -30.73 -6.43
N ASP A 205 22.14 -29.97 -6.60
CA ASP A 205 23.34 -30.08 -5.79
C ASP A 205 23.07 -29.68 -4.33
N ALA A 206 23.24 -30.64 -3.42
CA ALA A 206 22.81 -30.48 -2.03
C ALA A 206 23.68 -29.48 -1.26
N ASP A 207 24.98 -29.39 -1.57
CA ASP A 207 25.90 -28.45 -0.92
C ASP A 207 25.63 -27.02 -1.38
N ALA A 208 25.54 -26.77 -2.68
CA ALA A 208 25.17 -25.48 -3.25
C ALA A 208 23.79 -25.02 -2.77
N ARG A 209 22.82 -25.94 -2.71
CA ARG A 209 21.49 -25.65 -2.18
C ARG A 209 21.57 -25.18 -0.74
N ARG A 210 22.21 -25.93 0.16
CA ARG A 210 22.37 -25.55 1.58
C ARG A 210 23.10 -24.22 1.73
N ALA A 211 24.16 -24.04 0.96
CA ALA A 211 24.99 -22.86 0.99
C ALA A 211 24.21 -21.60 0.58
N LEU A 212 23.28 -21.73 -0.36
CA LEU A 212 22.37 -20.68 -0.80
C LEU A 212 21.18 -20.50 0.14
N GLU A 213 20.58 -21.57 0.67
CA GLU A 213 19.49 -21.51 1.67
C GLU A 213 19.97 -20.77 2.92
N ALA A 214 21.18 -21.06 3.41
CA ALA A 214 21.78 -20.34 4.53
C ALA A 214 22.04 -18.85 4.21
N PHE A 215 22.38 -18.54 2.96
CA PHE A 215 22.52 -17.15 2.51
C PHE A 215 21.16 -16.42 2.47
N CYS A 216 20.13 -17.04 1.89
CA CYS A 216 18.77 -16.50 1.86
C CYS A 216 18.19 -16.35 3.27
N SER A 217 18.49 -17.28 4.18
CA SER A 217 18.09 -17.22 5.58
C SER A 217 18.62 -15.96 6.28
N LYS A 218 19.81 -15.48 5.92
CA LYS A 218 20.35 -14.21 6.45
C LYS A 218 19.57 -13.00 5.94
N PHE A 219 19.15 -13.02 4.68
CA PHE A 219 18.26 -12.00 4.10
C PHE A 219 16.88 -11.97 4.75
N VAL A 220 16.43 -13.07 5.35
CA VAL A 220 15.19 -13.09 6.14
C VAL A 220 15.45 -12.67 7.59
N ALA A 221 16.37 -13.36 8.27
CA ALA A 221 16.55 -13.25 9.72
C ALA A 221 17.12 -11.89 10.15
N VAL A 222 18.13 -11.37 9.45
CA VAL A 222 18.79 -10.10 9.84
C VAL A 222 17.82 -8.91 9.80
N PRO A 223 17.15 -8.62 8.67
CA PRO A 223 16.16 -7.54 8.65
C PRO A 223 14.94 -7.83 9.54
N SER A 224 14.57 -9.09 9.78
CA SER A 224 13.48 -9.41 10.73
C SER A 224 13.81 -9.02 12.17
N LEU A 225 15.10 -8.99 12.56
CA LEU A 225 15.51 -8.50 13.88
C LEU A 225 15.44 -6.97 13.98
N ALA A 226 15.70 -6.26 12.88
CA ALA A 226 15.58 -4.81 12.81
C ALA A 226 14.11 -4.34 12.65
N LEU A 227 13.24 -5.21 12.12
CA LEU A 227 11.87 -4.87 11.80
C LEU A 227 11.05 -4.33 13.00
N PRO A 228 11.07 -4.95 14.20
CA PRO A 228 10.36 -4.40 15.36
C PRO A 228 10.81 -2.98 15.73
N LEU A 229 12.12 -2.72 15.67
CA LEU A 229 12.68 -1.40 15.97
C LEU A 229 12.22 -0.36 14.94
N THR A 230 12.27 -0.70 13.65
CA THR A 230 11.79 0.22 12.60
C THR A 230 10.28 0.42 12.64
N ALA A 231 9.51 -0.60 13.03
CA ALA A 231 8.06 -0.50 13.21
C ALA A 231 7.70 0.36 14.42
N TRP A 232 8.44 0.22 15.53
CA TRP A 232 8.32 1.09 16.70
C TRP A 232 8.61 2.54 16.33
N TRP A 233 9.74 2.81 15.66
CA TRP A 233 10.11 4.15 15.22
C TRP A 233 9.06 4.76 14.28
N TYR A 234 8.43 3.94 13.42
CA TYR A 234 7.32 4.38 12.57
C TYR A 234 6.08 4.78 13.37
N LEU A 235 5.69 3.99 14.37
CA LEU A 235 4.55 4.30 15.23
C LEU A 235 4.78 5.55 16.09
N GLU A 236 6.00 5.74 16.60
CA GLU A 236 6.38 6.92 17.37
C GLU A 236 6.33 8.21 16.54
N ALA A 237 6.68 8.12 15.25
CA ALA A 237 6.63 9.26 14.33
C ALA A 237 5.20 9.64 13.90
N LEU A 238 4.18 8.85 14.24
CA LEU A 238 2.79 9.18 13.93
C LEU A 238 2.25 10.26 14.86
N PRO A 239 1.55 11.28 14.34
CA PRO A 239 0.83 12.22 15.18
C PRO A 239 -0.25 11.52 16.00
N GLU A 240 -0.54 12.07 17.18
CA GLU A 240 -1.46 11.48 18.16
C GLU A 240 -2.82 11.05 17.58
N PRO A 241 -3.50 11.84 16.71
CA PRO A 241 -4.79 11.43 16.15
C PRO A 241 -4.70 10.16 15.28
N GLN A 242 -3.65 10.02 14.48
CA GLN A 242 -3.41 8.87 13.62
C GLN A 242 -2.96 7.66 14.42
N LEU A 243 -2.09 7.86 15.42
CA LEU A 243 -1.71 6.80 16.33
C LEU A 243 -2.94 6.27 17.09
N ALA A 244 -3.78 7.16 17.62
CA ALA A 244 -5.04 6.80 18.26
C ALA A 244 -5.97 6.03 17.31
N MET A 245 -5.99 6.37 16.01
CA MET A 245 -6.76 5.63 15.00
C MET A 245 -6.27 4.19 14.83
N VAL A 246 -4.95 4.01 14.69
CA VAL A 246 -4.32 2.70 14.57
C VAL A 246 -4.53 1.87 15.85
N LEU A 247 -4.40 2.50 17.02
CA LEU A 247 -4.56 1.86 18.32
C LEU A 247 -6.02 1.60 18.72
N ARG A 248 -6.99 2.26 18.07
CA ARG A 248 -8.43 2.04 18.34
C ARG A 248 -8.86 0.59 18.08
N GLN A 249 -8.06 -0.19 17.36
CA GLN A 249 -8.30 -1.60 17.06
C GLN A 249 -9.74 -1.84 16.58
N THR A 250 -10.21 -0.99 15.66
CA THR A 250 -11.51 -1.19 15.02
C THR A 250 -11.53 -2.54 14.31
N ALA A 251 -12.74 -3.07 14.06
CA ALA A 251 -12.90 -4.40 13.45
C ALA A 251 -12.18 -4.57 12.10
N ASP A 252 -11.87 -3.47 11.41
CA ASP A 252 -11.13 -3.43 10.15
C ASP A 252 -9.62 -3.18 10.29
N ILE A 253 -9.10 -2.86 11.48
CA ILE A 253 -7.66 -2.65 11.75
C ILE A 253 -7.08 -3.80 12.58
N ALA A 254 -7.77 -4.20 13.66
CA ALA A 254 -7.25 -5.14 14.64
C ALA A 254 -6.79 -6.49 14.07
N PRO A 255 -7.52 -7.14 13.13
CA PRO A 255 -7.07 -8.40 12.56
C PRO A 255 -5.74 -8.27 11.81
N PHE A 256 -5.55 -7.19 11.07
CA PHE A 256 -4.34 -6.94 10.28
C PHE A 256 -3.16 -6.54 11.18
N ALA A 257 -3.38 -5.69 12.18
CA ALA A 257 -2.35 -5.36 13.16
C ALA A 257 -1.85 -6.61 13.91
N LYS A 258 -2.77 -7.47 14.37
CA LYS A 258 -2.43 -8.76 14.99
C LYS A 258 -1.69 -9.68 14.02
N THR A 259 -2.16 -9.77 12.77
CA THR A 259 -1.50 -10.56 11.73
C THR A 259 -0.06 -10.11 11.54
N PHE A 260 0.21 -8.81 11.42
CA PHE A 260 1.58 -8.29 11.29
C PHE A 260 2.47 -8.73 12.48
N LEU A 261 1.96 -8.58 13.70
CA LEU A 261 2.69 -8.92 14.93
C LEU A 261 2.96 -10.43 15.07
N PHE A 262 2.01 -11.30 14.72
CA PHE A 262 2.18 -12.75 14.78
C PHE A 262 3.01 -13.32 13.63
N VAL A 263 2.88 -12.75 12.44
CA VAL A 263 3.59 -13.20 11.24
C VAL A 263 5.09 -12.91 11.35
N MET A 264 5.47 -11.76 11.91
CA MET A 264 6.87 -11.36 12.04
C MET A 264 7.77 -12.43 12.72
N PRO A 265 7.46 -12.94 13.93
CA PRO A 265 8.27 -14.00 14.54
C PRO A 265 8.20 -15.32 13.77
N LEU A 266 7.07 -15.65 13.11
CA LEU A 266 6.96 -16.86 12.30
C LEU A 266 7.88 -16.81 11.07
N VAL A 267 7.96 -15.67 10.39
CA VAL A 267 8.88 -15.45 9.27
C VAL A 267 10.33 -15.54 9.73
N PHE A 268 10.66 -14.94 10.88
CA PHE A 268 11.99 -15.04 11.48
C PHE A 268 12.38 -16.49 11.81
N LEU A 269 11.53 -17.21 12.55
CA LEU A 269 11.76 -18.60 12.96
C LEU A 269 11.82 -19.53 11.75
N GLY A 270 10.94 -19.33 10.76
CA GLY A 270 10.96 -20.09 9.51
C GLY A 270 12.22 -19.83 8.70
N GLY A 271 12.68 -18.59 8.59
CA GLY A 271 13.97 -18.26 7.97
C GLY A 271 15.14 -18.92 8.70
N MET A 272 15.14 -18.92 10.04
CA MET A 272 16.16 -19.61 10.83
C MET A 272 16.13 -21.14 10.64
N ALA A 273 14.95 -21.73 10.45
CA ALA A 273 14.80 -23.16 10.23
C ALA A 273 15.59 -23.64 9.00
N PHE A 274 15.64 -22.86 7.91
CA PHE A 274 16.44 -23.20 6.72
C PHE A 274 17.95 -23.18 6.98
N CYS A 275 18.42 -22.38 7.94
CA CYS A 275 19.84 -22.33 8.29
C CYS A 275 20.23 -23.44 9.29
N ARG A 276 19.31 -23.85 10.17
CA ARG A 276 19.60 -24.76 11.30
C ARG A 276 19.15 -26.20 11.08
N LEU A 277 18.05 -26.39 10.37
CA LEU A 277 17.45 -27.70 10.15
C LEU A 277 17.86 -28.21 8.76
N ARG A 278 18.35 -29.45 8.69
CA ARG A 278 18.65 -30.12 7.42
C ARG A 278 17.36 -30.66 6.81
N LEU A 279 16.54 -29.75 6.28
CA LEU A 279 15.22 -30.09 5.75
C LEU A 279 15.34 -30.91 4.45
N PRO A 280 14.55 -32.00 4.31
CA PRO A 280 14.32 -32.63 3.01
C PRO A 280 13.73 -31.63 2.00
N SER A 281 14.02 -31.82 0.71
CA SER A 281 13.65 -30.88 -0.36
C SER A 281 12.14 -30.62 -0.47
N SER A 282 11.30 -31.62 -0.20
CA SER A 282 9.83 -31.50 -0.19
C SER A 282 9.36 -30.58 0.94
N ILE A 283 9.83 -30.82 2.16
CA ILE A 283 9.49 -30.01 3.35
C ILE A 283 10.02 -28.59 3.19
N ALA A 284 11.25 -28.43 2.72
CA ALA A 284 11.86 -27.14 2.44
C ALA A 284 10.99 -26.34 1.44
N ARG A 285 10.50 -26.96 0.38
CA ARG A 285 9.61 -26.29 -0.59
C ARG A 285 8.29 -25.87 0.03
N VAL A 286 7.62 -26.74 0.78
CA VAL A 286 6.35 -26.42 1.45
C VAL A 286 6.54 -25.27 2.45
N LEU A 287 7.60 -25.33 3.25
CA LEU A 287 7.93 -24.27 4.19
C LEU A 287 8.24 -22.95 3.47
N ALA A 288 8.98 -22.97 2.36
CA ALA A 288 9.27 -21.76 1.58
C ALA A 288 8.01 -21.12 1.00
N VAL A 289 7.08 -21.93 0.47
CA VAL A 289 5.77 -21.43 -0.01
C VAL A 289 4.97 -20.84 1.13
N PHE A 290 4.91 -21.53 2.28
CA PHE A 290 4.21 -21.05 3.46
C PHE A 290 4.80 -19.71 3.95
N LEU A 291 6.13 -19.59 4.05
CA LEU A 291 6.78 -18.35 4.44
C LEU A 291 6.55 -17.22 3.43
N LEU A 292 6.48 -17.53 2.13
CA LEU A 292 6.16 -16.54 1.11
C LEU A 292 4.73 -16.00 1.26
N VAL A 293 3.76 -16.88 1.57
CA VAL A 293 2.38 -16.48 1.90
C VAL A 293 2.35 -15.63 3.16
N LEU A 294 3.14 -15.97 4.19
CA LEU A 294 3.30 -15.13 5.37
C LEU A 294 3.91 -13.76 5.03
N GLY A 295 4.94 -13.71 4.19
CA GLY A 295 5.52 -12.45 3.70
C GLY A 295 4.51 -11.58 2.95
N PHE A 296 3.64 -12.20 2.13
CA PHE A 296 2.52 -11.50 1.50
C PHE A 296 1.53 -10.95 2.54
N ALA A 297 1.14 -11.78 3.52
CA ALA A 297 0.25 -11.36 4.60
C ALA A 297 0.84 -10.20 5.42
N GLN A 298 2.16 -10.15 5.59
CA GLN A 298 2.86 -9.07 6.28
C GLN A 298 2.77 -7.74 5.50
N ILE A 299 3.05 -7.75 4.19
CA ILE A 299 2.87 -6.58 3.32
C ILE A 299 1.40 -6.14 3.30
N ALA A 300 0.48 -7.09 3.13
CA ALA A 300 -0.95 -6.83 3.08
C ALA A 300 -1.43 -6.17 4.37
N SER A 301 -0.99 -6.69 5.52
CA SER A 301 -1.35 -6.15 6.84
C SER A 301 -0.83 -4.74 7.04
N PHE A 302 0.43 -4.47 6.67
CA PHE A 302 1.02 -3.15 6.79
C PHE A 302 0.29 -2.11 5.92
N GLU A 303 0.10 -2.41 4.63
CA GLU A 303 -0.59 -1.48 3.71
C GLU A 303 -2.04 -1.25 4.13
N TRP A 304 -2.73 -2.27 4.64
CA TRP A 304 -4.09 -2.14 5.14
C TRP A 304 -4.17 -1.27 6.38
N VAL A 305 -3.30 -1.48 7.37
CA VAL A 305 -3.27 -0.66 8.60
C VAL A 305 -2.92 0.79 8.27
N ARG A 306 -1.98 1.03 7.35
CA ARG A 306 -1.64 2.38 6.86
C ARG A 306 -2.83 3.07 6.22
N GLU A 307 -3.53 2.36 5.32
CA GLU A 307 -4.71 2.86 4.60
C GLU A 307 -5.90 3.14 5.53
N ALA A 308 -6.11 2.29 6.53
CA ALA A 308 -7.17 2.48 7.52
C ALA A 308 -6.81 3.57 8.55
N GLY A 309 -5.54 3.65 8.94
CA GLY A 309 -5.02 4.59 9.94
C GLY A 309 -5.06 6.05 9.51
N ARG A 310 -5.11 6.33 8.20
CA ARG A 310 -5.29 7.70 7.69
C ARG A 310 -6.72 8.23 7.75
N ARG A 311 -7.73 7.37 7.97
CA ARG A 311 -9.14 7.82 8.01
C ARG A 311 -9.35 8.83 9.14
N PRO A 312 -10.18 9.87 8.94
CA PRO A 312 -11.12 10.10 7.84
C PRO A 312 -10.50 10.75 6.58
N TRP A 313 -9.18 10.81 6.48
CA TRP A 313 -8.46 11.58 5.47
C TRP A 313 -7.96 10.74 4.29
N VAL A 314 -7.87 11.35 3.11
CA VAL A 314 -6.96 10.87 2.05
C VAL A 314 -5.60 11.53 2.21
N ILE A 315 -5.59 12.83 2.51
CA ILE A 315 -4.41 13.63 2.85
C ILE A 315 -4.72 14.31 4.19
N HIS A 316 -4.00 13.92 5.23
CA HIS A 316 -4.32 14.34 6.60
C HIS A 316 -4.39 15.86 6.77
N GLY A 317 -5.49 16.37 7.34
CA GLY A 317 -5.67 17.81 7.57
C GLY A 317 -5.92 18.66 6.32
N HIS A 318 -5.88 18.07 5.12
CA HIS A 318 -6.10 18.80 3.87
C HIS A 318 -7.35 18.31 3.12
N MET A 319 -7.54 16.99 3.00
CA MET A 319 -8.61 16.39 2.19
C MET A 319 -9.20 15.15 2.85
N TYR A 320 -10.53 15.15 3.01
CA TYR A 320 -11.29 14.03 3.51
C TYR A 320 -11.37 12.88 2.51
N SER A 321 -11.72 11.68 2.99
CA SER A 321 -11.97 10.48 2.17
C SER A 321 -13.05 10.67 1.10
N SER A 322 -13.94 11.64 1.26
CA SER A 322 -14.91 12.07 0.23
C SER A 322 -14.29 12.86 -0.93
N GLY A 323 -13.00 13.21 -0.86
CA GLY A 323 -12.33 14.08 -1.82
C GLY A 323 -12.57 15.57 -1.60
N ILE A 324 -13.29 15.93 -0.53
CA ILE A 324 -13.61 17.32 -0.18
C ILE A 324 -12.47 17.88 0.68
N THR A 325 -11.99 19.08 0.33
CA THR A 325 -10.93 19.73 1.11
C THR A 325 -11.47 20.39 2.37
N VAL A 326 -10.63 20.57 3.39
CA VAL A 326 -11.01 21.28 4.63
C VAL A 326 -11.48 22.70 4.32
N VAL A 327 -10.83 23.38 3.37
CA VAL A 327 -11.23 24.72 2.92
C VAL A 327 -12.64 24.70 2.32
N GLN A 328 -12.95 23.73 1.45
CA GLN A 328 -14.29 23.58 0.86
C GLN A 328 -15.35 23.26 1.91
N ALA A 329 -15.03 22.40 2.87
CA ALA A 329 -15.92 22.06 3.98
C ALA A 329 -16.25 23.28 4.85
N ASN A 330 -15.24 24.10 5.15
CA ASN A 330 -15.40 25.30 5.97
C ASN A 330 -16.09 26.46 5.22
N SER A 331 -15.94 26.54 3.90
CA SER A 331 -16.58 27.56 3.08
C SER A 331 -18.05 27.25 2.77
N LEU A 332 -18.48 26.01 2.97
CA LEU A 332 -19.84 25.59 2.66
C LEU A 332 -20.83 26.16 3.68
N GLN A 333 -21.82 26.93 3.21
CA GLN A 333 -22.92 27.42 4.01
C GLN A 333 -24.23 26.90 3.42
N GLY A 334 -25.05 26.22 4.24
CA GLY A 334 -26.34 25.68 3.81
C GLY A 334 -26.22 24.34 3.05
N SER A 335 -26.89 24.26 1.90
CA SER A 335 -27.06 23.02 1.12
C SER A 335 -25.77 22.62 0.40
N PHE A 336 -25.41 21.35 0.54
CA PHE A 336 -24.31 20.73 -0.19
C PHE A 336 -24.61 20.51 -1.66
N LEU A 337 -25.83 20.07 -1.99
CA LEU A 337 -26.24 19.77 -3.35
C LEU A 337 -26.19 21.02 -4.24
N GLN A 338 -26.50 22.20 -3.69
CA GLN A 338 -26.33 23.47 -4.38
C GLN A 338 -24.87 23.74 -4.77
N ALA A 339 -23.94 23.47 -3.85
CA ALA A 339 -22.51 23.70 -4.07
C ALA A 339 -21.83 22.57 -4.88
N ALA A 340 -22.42 21.38 -4.96
CA ALA A 340 -21.88 20.25 -5.68
C ALA A 340 -22.01 20.45 -7.20
N LYS A 341 -20.88 20.43 -7.95
CA LYS A 341 -20.91 20.53 -9.42
C LYS A 341 -21.66 19.34 -10.06
N TRP A 342 -21.40 18.14 -9.58
CA TRP A 342 -21.90 16.87 -10.13
C TRP A 342 -23.13 16.34 -9.39
N SER A 343 -24.20 17.13 -9.41
CA SER A 343 -25.49 16.79 -8.81
C SER A 343 -26.61 17.29 -9.73
N ALA A 344 -27.57 16.42 -10.04
CA ALA A 344 -28.76 16.74 -10.83
C ALA A 344 -29.81 17.48 -10.01
N HIS A 345 -29.91 17.19 -8.70
CA HIS A 345 -30.89 17.80 -7.80
C HIS A 345 -30.21 18.80 -6.87
N LYS A 346 -30.38 20.10 -7.12
CA LYS A 346 -29.77 21.16 -6.28
C LYS A 346 -30.51 21.42 -4.98
N THR A 347 -31.76 20.99 -4.88
CA THR A 347 -32.61 21.17 -3.70
C THR A 347 -33.38 19.90 -3.42
N VAL A 348 -33.63 19.64 -2.14
CA VAL A 348 -34.46 18.52 -1.71
C VAL A 348 -35.93 18.94 -1.76
N THR A 349 -36.73 18.18 -2.50
CA THR A 349 -38.20 18.28 -2.55
C THR A 349 -38.81 16.95 -2.14
N GLU A 350 -40.12 16.92 -1.87
CA GLU A 350 -40.81 15.67 -1.53
C GLU A 350 -40.70 14.63 -2.65
N ASP A 351 -40.79 15.06 -3.90
CA ASP A 351 -40.73 14.18 -5.08
C ASP A 351 -39.33 13.58 -5.31
N ASN A 352 -38.27 14.33 -4.98
CA ASN A 352 -36.88 13.93 -5.28
C ASN A 352 -36.08 13.42 -4.07
N ALA A 353 -36.70 13.33 -2.88
CA ALA A 353 -36.00 13.10 -1.62
C ALA A 353 -35.08 11.87 -1.64
N LEU A 354 -35.50 10.76 -2.26
CA LEU A 354 -34.68 9.55 -2.35
C LEU A 354 -33.54 9.67 -3.37
N GLU A 355 -33.77 10.40 -4.47
CA GLU A 355 -32.75 10.64 -5.50
C GLU A 355 -31.67 11.61 -5.00
N ALA A 356 -32.08 12.69 -4.34
CA ALA A 356 -31.18 13.59 -3.62
C ALA A 356 -30.37 12.85 -2.55
N GLY A 357 -31.01 11.97 -1.76
CA GLY A 357 -30.33 11.10 -0.81
C GLY A 357 -29.31 10.16 -1.45
N ARG A 358 -29.61 9.64 -2.65
CA ARG A 358 -28.66 8.84 -3.44
C ARG A 358 -27.46 9.67 -3.89
N GLU A 359 -27.65 10.90 -4.36
CA GLU A 359 -26.55 11.79 -4.77
C GLU A 359 -25.63 12.13 -3.59
N LEU A 360 -26.21 12.45 -2.42
CA LEU A 360 -25.45 12.67 -1.19
C LEU A 360 -24.62 11.44 -0.81
N TYR A 361 -25.20 10.24 -0.89
CA TYR A 361 -24.46 9.00 -0.64
C TYR A 361 -23.28 8.84 -1.61
N VAL A 362 -23.50 9.07 -2.90
CA VAL A 362 -22.45 8.95 -3.94
C VAL A 362 -21.33 9.97 -3.71
N LEU A 363 -21.67 11.22 -3.38
CA LEU A 363 -20.72 12.33 -3.29
C LEU A 363 -19.96 12.36 -1.96
N GLN A 364 -20.54 11.88 -0.86
CA GLN A 364 -19.92 11.99 0.47
C GLN A 364 -19.59 10.66 1.14
N CYS A 365 -20.33 9.58 0.85
CA CYS A 365 -20.24 8.34 1.61
C CYS A 365 -19.60 7.19 0.82
N LYS A 366 -19.83 7.12 -0.49
CA LYS A 366 -19.47 5.97 -1.33
C LYS A 366 -17.97 5.68 -1.40
N SER A 367 -17.13 6.70 -1.27
CA SER A 367 -15.68 6.50 -1.25
C SER A 367 -15.24 5.63 -0.07
N CYS A 368 -15.88 5.77 1.09
CA CYS A 368 -15.64 4.94 2.26
C CYS A 368 -16.49 3.68 2.28
N HIS A 369 -17.75 3.77 1.85
CA HIS A 369 -18.75 2.75 2.07
C HIS A 369 -19.17 2.06 0.77
N GLY A 370 -18.95 0.75 0.70
CA GLY A 370 -19.44 -0.07 -0.41
C GLY A 370 -20.93 -0.37 -0.26
N LEU A 371 -21.59 -0.70 -1.37
CA LEU A 371 -22.95 -1.23 -1.33
C LEU A 371 -22.88 -2.75 -1.31
N ARG A 372 -23.17 -3.39 -0.15
CA ARG A 372 -23.12 -4.86 -0.01
C ARG A 372 -21.76 -5.47 -0.36
N GLY A 373 -20.73 -4.66 -0.27
CA GLY A 373 -19.36 -5.05 -0.55
C GLY A 373 -18.69 -5.72 0.65
N PRO A 374 -17.56 -6.41 0.44
CA PRO A 374 -16.83 -7.06 1.53
C PRO A 374 -16.22 -6.04 2.51
N MET A 375 -16.05 -4.78 2.10
CA MET A 375 -15.52 -3.72 2.94
C MET A 375 -16.54 -2.61 3.21
N LEU A 376 -16.73 -2.31 4.49
CA LEU A 376 -17.53 -1.19 4.99
C LEU A 376 -18.94 -1.06 4.36
N ASP A 377 -19.62 -2.20 4.20
CA ASP A 377 -20.99 -2.24 3.68
C ASP A 377 -21.93 -1.31 4.45
N ILE A 378 -22.47 -0.31 3.75
CA ILE A 378 -23.36 0.69 4.36
C ILE A 378 -24.64 0.08 4.91
N ALA A 379 -25.22 -0.92 4.23
CA ALA A 379 -26.49 -1.52 4.66
C ALA A 379 -26.32 -2.24 6.00
N ARG A 380 -25.27 -3.05 6.11
CA ARG A 380 -24.91 -3.72 7.37
C ARG A 380 -24.52 -2.75 8.48
N ARG A 381 -23.78 -1.68 8.14
CA ARG A 381 -23.31 -0.67 9.13
C ARG A 381 -24.44 0.22 9.63
N ALA A 382 -25.42 0.55 8.78
CA ALA A 382 -26.64 1.24 9.18
C ALA A 382 -27.52 0.35 10.08
N GLY A 383 -27.49 -0.97 9.85
CA GLY A 383 -28.18 -1.93 10.69
C GLY A 383 -29.68 -1.62 10.80
N LEU A 384 -30.21 -1.67 12.03
CA LEU A 384 -31.62 -1.39 12.32
C LEU A 384 -31.89 0.06 12.74
N MET A 385 -30.93 0.99 12.56
CA MET A 385 -31.13 2.37 12.95
C MET A 385 -32.31 2.98 12.17
N PRO A 386 -33.29 3.61 12.87
CA PRO A 386 -34.35 4.36 12.20
C PRO A 386 -33.77 5.62 11.55
N VAL A 387 -34.55 6.27 10.68
CA VAL A 387 -34.16 7.52 9.99
C VAL A 387 -33.59 8.55 10.98
N LEU A 388 -34.30 8.82 12.09
CA LEU A 388 -33.85 9.73 13.14
C LEU A 388 -32.50 9.33 13.78
N GLY A 389 -32.27 8.02 13.93
CA GLY A 389 -31.01 7.49 14.46
C GLY A 389 -29.83 7.76 13.53
N LEU A 390 -30.04 7.56 12.22
CA LEU A 390 -29.04 7.90 11.21
C LEU A 390 -28.80 9.40 11.11
N GLU A 391 -29.84 10.23 11.16
CA GLU A 391 -29.68 11.69 11.15
C GLU A 391 -28.85 12.16 12.33
N THR A 392 -29.13 11.63 13.53
CA THR A 392 -28.35 11.94 14.74
C THR A 392 -26.90 11.50 14.59
N GLN A 393 -26.66 10.32 14.00
CA GLN A 393 -25.31 9.86 13.71
C GLN A 393 -24.59 10.77 12.70
N LEU A 394 -25.24 11.14 11.60
CA LEU A 394 -24.69 12.04 10.57
C LEU A 394 -24.34 13.40 11.16
N ALA A 395 -25.21 13.96 12.01
CA ALA A 395 -24.94 15.21 12.73
C ALA A 395 -23.73 15.14 13.66
N GLY A 396 -23.44 13.94 14.21
CA GLY A 396 -22.28 13.68 15.05
C GLY A 396 -20.98 13.33 14.31
N GLN A 397 -21.00 13.18 12.98
CA GLN A 397 -19.79 12.86 12.21
C GLN A 397 -18.77 14.00 12.27
N GLY A 398 -17.47 13.66 12.26
CA GLY A 398 -16.38 14.62 12.43
C GLY A 398 -16.24 15.21 13.84
N LYS A 399 -17.24 15.05 14.73
CA LYS A 399 -17.20 15.52 16.13
C LYS A 399 -17.16 14.36 17.13
N LEU A 400 -18.24 13.59 17.20
CA LEU A 400 -18.36 12.42 18.07
C LEU A 400 -17.76 11.16 17.43
N ARG A 401 -17.70 11.15 16.09
CA ARG A 401 -17.07 10.09 15.29
C ARG A 401 -15.93 10.67 14.47
N PRO A 402 -14.74 10.91 15.08
CA PRO A 402 -13.62 11.54 14.41
C PRO A 402 -13.01 10.69 13.29
N TYR A 403 -13.33 9.40 13.23
CA TYR A 403 -12.89 8.49 12.16
C TYR A 403 -13.75 8.58 10.87
N MET A 404 -14.80 9.42 10.87
CA MET A 404 -15.64 9.72 9.72
C MET A 404 -15.53 11.22 9.39
N PRO A 405 -15.47 11.61 8.09
CA PRO A 405 -15.57 13.00 7.70
C PRO A 405 -16.87 13.63 8.24
N PRO A 406 -16.90 14.95 8.51
CA PRO A 406 -18.15 15.62 8.83
C PRO A 406 -19.15 15.46 7.68
N PHE A 407 -20.43 15.26 8.00
CA PHE A 407 -21.49 15.36 7.01
C PHE A 407 -21.63 16.84 6.60
N LEU A 408 -21.56 17.10 5.31
CA LEU A 408 -21.66 18.44 4.75
C LEU A 408 -23.03 18.54 4.10
N GLY A 409 -23.96 19.23 4.73
CA GLY A 409 -25.31 19.41 4.21
C GLY A 409 -26.28 19.91 5.27
N ASP A 410 -27.43 20.41 4.82
CA ASP A 410 -28.47 20.92 5.70
C ASP A 410 -29.34 19.80 6.31
N ALA A 411 -30.34 20.19 7.10
CA ALA A 411 -31.23 19.24 7.75
C ALA A 411 -32.08 18.42 6.75
N ALA A 412 -32.52 19.04 5.65
CA ALA A 412 -33.32 18.36 4.63
C ALA A 412 -32.48 17.33 3.87
N GLU A 413 -31.24 17.69 3.52
CA GLU A 413 -30.26 16.78 2.90
C GLU A 413 -29.90 15.61 3.82
N ARG A 414 -29.70 15.88 5.10
CA ARG A 414 -29.42 14.83 6.09
C ARG A 414 -30.58 13.84 6.22
N THR A 415 -31.81 14.35 6.19
CA THR A 415 -33.04 13.54 6.20
C THR A 415 -33.13 12.71 4.93
N ALA A 416 -32.94 13.32 3.76
CA ALA A 416 -32.94 12.65 2.46
C ALA A 416 -31.93 11.49 2.39
N LEU A 417 -30.68 11.72 2.83
CA LEU A 417 -29.66 10.67 2.90
C LEU A 417 -30.07 9.53 3.84
N SER A 418 -30.61 9.87 5.02
CA SER A 418 -31.04 8.88 6.02
C SER A 418 -32.20 8.01 5.52
N ARG A 419 -33.17 8.62 4.84
CA ARG A 419 -34.26 7.93 4.14
C ARG A 419 -33.73 7.03 3.04
N TYR A 420 -32.84 7.51 2.18
CA TYR A 420 -32.24 6.68 1.13
C TYR A 420 -31.52 5.44 1.69
N ILE A 421 -30.73 5.60 2.76
CA ILE A 421 -30.02 4.46 3.38
C ILE A 421 -31.01 3.44 3.97
N THR A 422 -32.07 3.90 4.65
CA THR A 422 -33.03 3.02 5.36
C THR A 422 -34.08 2.41 4.45
N GLU A 423 -34.63 3.18 3.52
CA GLU A 423 -35.73 2.78 2.64
C GLU A 423 -35.22 2.06 1.39
N VAL A 424 -34.05 2.43 0.85
CA VAL A 424 -33.54 1.87 -0.41
C VAL A 424 -32.39 0.89 -0.17
N LEU A 425 -31.34 1.32 0.52
CA LEU A 425 -30.13 0.51 0.65
C LEU A 425 -30.29 -0.67 1.61
N ARG A 426 -31.17 -0.56 2.62
CA ARG A 426 -31.48 -1.65 3.55
C ARG A 426 -32.56 -2.59 3.03
N ALA A 427 -33.55 -2.07 2.30
CA ALA A 427 -34.72 -2.85 1.87
C ALA A 427 -34.44 -3.77 0.66
N ARG A 428 -33.53 -3.36 -0.21
CA ARG A 428 -32.95 -4.23 -1.23
C ARG A 428 -32.02 -5.21 -0.58
#